data_AF-A0A3N5GK84-F1
#
_entry.id   AF-A0A3N5GK84-F1
#
_cell.length_a   1.000
_cell.length_b   1.000
_cell.length_c   1.000
_cell.angle_alpha   90.00
_cell.angle_beta   90.00
_cell.angle_gamma   90.00
#
_symmetry.space_group_name_H-M   'P 1'
#
loop_
_entity.id
_entity.type
_entity.pdbx_description
1 polymer ?
#
loop_
_entity_poly.entity_id
_entity_poly.type
_entity_poly.pdbx_seq_one_letter_code
_entity_poly.pdbx_strand_id
1 'polypeptide(L)'
;QHPAEEVARIVGKPCTYLPLGADVVRFSPHPRPALRSIDVCNLGRRSAVTHAALLELARERRIFYFYDTVRASGPRAKQLTFHVGNPAEHRLFLASVLRHSRYYLAYRSRVNEPEQTEGREEISGRFYEGAAAGAVLLGEPPRSSEFGRQFDWPDAVVRLPFDSPDVGDFLAALDRDPERLERIRRTNAQQAALRHDWLYRLETVFGAVGLAPTDAMHARRARLSELARLAEAGDAGPERSVPALVR
;
A
#
# COMPACT_ATOMS: atom_id res chain seq x y z
N GLN A 1 -14.89 1.96 -16.77
CA GLN A 1 -14.56 0.69 -17.44
C GLN A 1 -13.14 0.75 -17.98
N HIS A 2 -12.39 -0.34 -17.98
CA HIS A 2 -11.04 -0.38 -18.54
C HIS A 2 -11.08 -0.46 -20.08
N PRO A 3 -10.13 0.13 -20.83
CA PRO A 3 -10.21 0.22 -22.29
C PRO A 3 -9.79 -1.07 -23.01
N ALA A 4 -9.61 -2.20 -22.31
CA ALA A 4 -9.04 -3.42 -22.90
C ALA A 4 -9.80 -3.93 -24.14
N GLU A 5 -11.14 -3.91 -24.12
CA GLU A 5 -11.96 -4.33 -25.27
C GLU A 5 -11.80 -3.38 -26.47
N GLU A 6 -11.78 -2.07 -26.21
CA GLU A 6 -11.55 -1.07 -27.24
C GLU A 6 -10.15 -1.18 -27.85
N VAL A 7 -9.14 -1.36 -27.02
CA VAL A 7 -7.76 -1.61 -27.46
C VAL A 7 -7.70 -2.89 -28.28
N ALA A 8 -8.34 -3.98 -27.84
CA ALA A 8 -8.38 -5.24 -28.58
C ALA A 8 -8.94 -5.06 -29.99
N ARG A 9 -10.03 -4.30 -30.12
CA ARG A 9 -10.64 -3.94 -31.41
C ARG A 9 -9.70 -3.11 -32.28
N ILE A 10 -9.01 -2.12 -31.71
CA ILE A 10 -8.09 -1.23 -32.46
C ILE A 10 -6.89 -2.02 -32.97
N VAL A 11 -6.29 -2.87 -32.14
CA VAL A 11 -5.04 -3.57 -32.48
C VAL A 11 -5.26 -4.91 -33.18
N GLY A 12 -6.51 -5.38 -33.26
CA GLY A 12 -6.86 -6.67 -33.87
C GLY A 12 -6.30 -7.89 -33.12
N LYS A 13 -6.00 -7.75 -31.83
CA LYS A 13 -5.45 -8.83 -30.98
C LYS A 13 -6.17 -8.88 -29.64
N PRO A 14 -6.31 -10.07 -29.01
CA PRO A 14 -6.83 -10.17 -27.65
C PRO A 14 -6.04 -9.27 -26.70
N CYS A 15 -6.75 -8.43 -25.94
CA CYS A 15 -6.16 -7.58 -24.92
C CYS A 15 -6.83 -7.86 -23.58
N THR A 16 -6.04 -8.03 -22.54
CA THR A 16 -6.51 -8.34 -21.19
C THR A 16 -6.07 -7.22 -20.25
N TYR A 17 -7.02 -6.71 -19.45
CA TYR A 17 -6.68 -5.78 -18.39
C TYR A 17 -5.92 -6.52 -17.28
N LEU A 18 -4.77 -5.98 -16.89
CA LEU A 18 -3.95 -6.52 -15.81
C LEU A 18 -3.74 -5.43 -14.75
N PRO A 19 -4.42 -5.50 -13.59
CA PRO A 19 -4.20 -4.54 -12.53
C PRO A 19 -2.81 -4.72 -11.91
N LEU A 20 -2.29 -3.64 -11.30
CA LEU A 20 -1.07 -3.72 -10.50
C LEU A 20 -1.20 -4.78 -9.38
N GLY A 21 -0.07 -5.22 -8.86
CA GLY A 21 0.02 -6.08 -7.68
C GLY A 21 1.20 -5.67 -6.80
N ALA A 22 1.40 -6.43 -5.73
CA ALA A 22 2.52 -6.32 -4.82
C ALA A 22 3.25 -7.66 -4.70
N ASP A 23 4.50 -7.63 -4.24
CA ASP A 23 5.17 -8.84 -3.76
C ASP A 23 4.70 -9.09 -2.33
N VAL A 24 3.54 -9.71 -2.15
CA VAL A 24 2.88 -9.82 -0.85
C VAL A 24 3.72 -10.65 0.11
N VAL A 25 4.42 -11.67 -0.39
CA VAL A 25 5.36 -12.45 0.43
C VAL A 25 6.44 -11.57 1.05
N ARG A 26 6.95 -10.58 0.30
CA ARG A 26 7.94 -9.62 0.80
C ARG A 26 7.31 -8.58 1.74
N PHE A 27 6.14 -8.05 1.42
CA PHE A 27 5.54 -6.95 2.18
C PHE A 27 4.81 -7.42 3.44
N SER A 28 4.36 -8.68 3.50
CA SER A 28 3.56 -9.19 4.61
C SER A 28 4.29 -9.09 5.96
N PRO A 29 3.58 -8.66 7.03
CA PRO A 29 4.10 -8.72 8.39
C PRO A 29 4.07 -10.15 8.96
N HIS A 30 3.36 -11.09 8.35
CA HIS A 30 3.24 -12.46 8.86
C HIS A 30 4.37 -13.36 8.35
N PRO A 31 4.78 -14.39 9.12
CA PRO A 31 4.23 -14.91 10.38
C PRO A 31 4.70 -14.17 11.64
N ARG A 32 5.53 -13.13 11.52
CA ARG A 32 6.12 -12.43 12.67
C ARG A 32 5.81 -10.94 12.58
N PRO A 33 4.60 -10.52 13.03
CA PRO A 33 4.21 -9.12 12.97
C PRO A 33 5.29 -8.22 13.58
N ALA A 34 5.66 -7.17 12.86
CA ALA A 34 6.66 -6.23 13.31
C ALA A 34 6.06 -5.26 14.33
N LEU A 35 6.86 -4.82 15.30
CA LEU A 35 6.51 -3.65 16.11
C LEU A 35 6.34 -2.45 15.16
N ARG A 36 5.18 -1.79 15.20
CA ARG A 36 4.90 -0.65 14.34
C ARG A 36 5.39 0.64 14.98
N SER A 37 6.71 0.86 14.94
CA SER A 37 7.39 2.00 15.56
C SER A 37 7.29 3.31 14.77
N ILE A 38 6.87 3.27 13.50
CA ILE A 38 6.60 4.46 12.69
C ILE A 38 5.12 4.77 12.82
N ASP A 39 4.78 5.92 13.40
CA ASP A 39 3.37 6.30 13.58
C ASP A 39 2.72 6.62 12.24
N VAL A 40 3.35 7.48 11.45
CA VAL A 40 2.82 7.89 10.15
C VAL A 40 3.92 7.78 9.10
N CYS A 41 3.63 7.08 8.01
CA CYS A 41 4.48 7.02 6.82
C CYS A 41 3.81 7.76 5.66
N ASN A 42 4.53 8.69 5.04
CA ASN A 42 4.08 9.41 3.85
C ASN A 42 5.22 9.51 2.84
N LEU A 43 5.16 8.67 1.80
CA LEU A 43 6.17 8.62 0.76
C LEU A 43 5.61 9.09 -0.58
N GLY A 44 6.37 9.95 -1.25
CA GLY A 44 6.06 10.54 -2.53
C GLY A 44 5.21 11.80 -2.40
N ARG A 45 4.40 12.06 -3.44
CA ARG A 45 3.57 13.26 -3.55
C ARG A 45 2.65 13.42 -2.33
N ARG A 46 2.68 14.62 -1.72
CA ARG A 46 2.01 14.95 -0.45
C ARG A 46 1.35 16.33 -0.48
N SER A 47 0.39 16.55 0.40
CA SER A 47 -0.19 17.86 0.70
C SER A 47 0.77 18.67 1.56
N ALA A 48 0.91 19.98 1.28
CA ALA A 48 1.68 20.88 2.15
C ALA A 48 0.97 21.12 3.49
N VAL A 49 -0.36 21.19 3.50
CA VAL A 49 -1.19 21.42 4.69
C VAL A 49 -1.08 20.25 5.66
N THR A 50 -1.39 19.04 5.18
CA THR A 50 -1.31 17.81 5.99
C THR A 50 0.14 17.55 6.43
N HIS A 51 1.11 17.81 5.57
CA HIS A 51 2.53 17.66 5.92
C HIS A 51 2.98 18.62 7.02
N ALA A 52 2.57 19.89 6.98
CA ALA A 52 2.90 20.86 8.01
C ALA A 52 2.34 20.43 9.37
N ALA A 53 1.08 20.00 9.42
CA ALA A 53 0.48 19.50 10.66
C ALA A 53 1.20 18.26 11.22
N LEU A 54 1.57 17.30 10.36
CA LEU A 54 2.36 16.13 10.76
C LEU A 54 3.79 16.49 11.21
N LEU A 55 4.39 17.52 10.62
CA LEU A 55 5.70 18.03 11.05
C LEU A 55 5.63 18.67 12.43
N GLU A 56 4.59 19.46 12.73
CA GLU A 56 4.41 20.05 14.06
C GLU A 56 4.23 18.95 15.13
N LEU A 57 3.42 17.93 14.85
CA LEU A 57 3.29 16.75 15.72
C LEU A 57 4.64 16.06 15.99
N ALA A 58 5.47 15.92 14.95
CA ALA A 58 6.79 15.31 15.07
C ALA A 58 7.79 16.21 15.83
N ARG A 59 7.73 17.53 15.63
CA ARG A 59 8.54 18.53 16.37
C ARG A 59 8.26 18.50 17.86
N GLU A 60 6.99 18.36 18.22
CA GLU A 60 6.52 18.20 19.60
C GLU A 60 6.81 16.79 20.16
N ARG A 61 7.44 15.90 19.37
CA ARG A 61 7.76 14.52 19.72
C ARG A 61 6.54 13.66 20.07
N ARG A 62 5.37 14.01 19.53
CA ARG A 62 4.13 13.24 19.73
C ARG A 62 4.02 12.03 18.81
N ILE A 63 4.69 12.08 17.65
CA ILE A 63 4.71 10.99 16.66
C ILE A 63 6.09 10.82 16.05
N PHE A 64 6.41 9.61 15.60
CA PHE A 64 7.43 9.37 14.59
C PHE A 64 6.81 9.47 13.19
N TYR A 65 7.01 10.61 12.55
CA TYR A 65 6.60 10.86 11.17
C TYR A 65 7.73 10.51 10.18
N PHE A 66 7.56 9.42 9.43
CA PHE A 66 8.47 9.02 8.37
C PHE A 66 8.01 9.57 7.01
N TYR A 67 8.84 10.38 6.38
CA TYR A 67 8.56 10.98 5.08
C TYR A 67 9.85 11.14 4.28
N ASP A 68 9.71 11.26 2.97
CA ASP A 68 10.87 11.52 2.13
C ASP A 68 11.31 12.98 2.15
N THR A 69 12.62 13.18 2.10
CA THR A 69 13.26 14.51 2.11
C THR A 69 13.83 14.90 0.75
N VAL A 70 13.49 14.15 -0.31
CA VAL A 70 14.07 14.38 -1.63
C VAL A 70 13.56 15.68 -2.26
N ARG A 71 14.42 16.27 -3.09
CA ARG A 71 14.11 17.52 -3.77
C ARG A 71 13.00 17.29 -4.80
N ALA A 72 12.05 18.22 -4.84
CA ALA A 72 11.08 18.25 -5.91
C ALA A 72 11.76 18.61 -7.26
N SER A 73 11.36 17.91 -8.30
CA SER A 73 11.93 17.90 -9.64
C SER A 73 10.80 17.95 -10.70
N GLY A 74 11.19 17.84 -11.97
CA GLY A 74 10.31 17.99 -13.13
C GLY A 74 10.02 19.47 -13.46
N PRO A 75 9.27 19.73 -14.56
CA PRO A 75 9.09 21.07 -15.13
C PRO A 75 8.46 22.12 -14.20
N ARG A 76 7.90 21.68 -13.06
CA ARG A 76 7.24 22.54 -12.05
C ARG A 76 7.77 22.35 -10.63
N ALA A 77 8.85 21.58 -10.43
CA ALA A 77 9.33 21.19 -9.09
C ALA A 77 8.19 20.63 -8.19
N LYS A 78 7.32 19.81 -8.78
CA LYS A 78 6.18 19.16 -8.08
C LYS A 78 6.37 17.65 -7.94
N GLN A 79 7.35 17.07 -8.62
CA GLN A 79 7.59 15.62 -8.62
C GLN A 79 8.72 15.28 -7.65
N LEU A 80 8.51 14.39 -6.69
CA LEU A 80 9.58 13.92 -5.84
C LEU A 80 10.26 12.76 -6.57
N THR A 81 11.43 12.99 -7.18
CA THR A 81 12.19 11.94 -7.88
C THR A 81 13.35 11.45 -7.01
N PHE A 82 13.41 10.14 -6.82
CA PHE A 82 14.53 9.47 -6.18
C PHE A 82 15.43 8.89 -7.25
N HIS A 83 16.74 9.03 -7.08
CA HIS A 83 17.67 8.14 -7.75
C HIS A 83 17.80 6.86 -6.91
N VAL A 84 17.34 5.74 -7.46
CA VAL A 84 17.44 4.43 -6.80
C VAL A 84 18.65 3.70 -7.35
N GLY A 85 19.68 3.51 -6.51
CA GLY A 85 20.90 2.81 -6.91
C GLY A 85 20.67 1.33 -7.18
N ASN A 86 20.03 0.62 -6.23
CA ASN A 86 19.66 -0.79 -6.38
C ASN A 86 18.15 -0.98 -6.14
N PRO A 87 17.38 -1.39 -7.17
CA PRO A 87 15.95 -1.61 -7.03
C PRO A 87 15.60 -2.69 -5.99
N ALA A 88 16.35 -3.79 -5.90
CA ALA A 88 16.03 -4.88 -4.98
C ALA A 88 16.17 -4.43 -3.51
N GLU A 89 17.25 -3.71 -3.19
CA GLU A 89 17.47 -3.12 -1.86
C GLU A 89 16.38 -2.10 -1.53
N HIS A 90 16.01 -1.24 -2.49
CA HIS A 90 14.94 -0.28 -2.29
C HIS A 90 13.59 -0.95 -1.99
N ARG A 91 13.26 -2.05 -2.68
CA ARG A 91 12.04 -2.81 -2.42
C ARG A 91 12.06 -3.49 -1.04
N LEU A 92 13.21 -4.00 -0.61
CA LEU A 92 13.38 -4.55 0.74
C LEU A 92 13.22 -3.46 1.81
N PHE A 93 13.84 -2.30 1.60
CA PHE A 93 13.74 -1.14 2.47
C PHE A 93 12.28 -0.67 2.60
N LEU A 94 11.59 -0.47 1.47
CA LEU A 94 10.20 -0.02 1.47
C LEU A 94 9.29 -1.02 2.19
N ALA A 95 9.44 -2.31 1.93
CA ALA A 95 8.69 -3.35 2.65
C ALA A 95 8.95 -3.29 4.16
N SER A 96 10.20 -3.05 4.57
CA SER A 96 10.53 -2.87 5.97
C SER A 96 9.82 -1.66 6.57
N VAL A 97 9.95 -0.48 5.95
CA VAL A 97 9.29 0.76 6.40
C VAL A 97 7.78 0.55 6.57
N LEU A 98 7.09 0.01 5.56
CA LEU A 98 5.64 -0.16 5.62
C LEU A 98 5.19 -1.18 6.67
N ARG A 99 5.93 -2.27 6.88
CA ARG A 99 5.63 -3.25 7.96
C ARG A 99 5.73 -2.63 9.35
N HIS A 100 6.60 -1.64 9.54
CA HIS A 100 6.77 -0.94 10.81
C HIS A 100 5.90 0.33 10.91
N SER A 101 5.05 0.62 9.92
CA SER A 101 4.18 1.80 9.89
C SER A 101 2.80 1.50 10.46
N ARG A 102 2.29 2.30 11.40
CA ARG A 102 0.89 2.22 11.88
C ARG A 102 -0.06 2.72 10.81
N TYR A 103 0.18 3.95 10.35
CA TYR A 103 -0.59 4.63 9.30
C TYR A 103 0.26 4.84 8.06
N TYR A 104 -0.31 4.62 6.88
CA TYR A 104 0.34 4.91 5.60
C TYR A 104 -0.56 5.82 4.75
N LEU A 105 -0.05 7.00 4.39
CA LEU A 105 -0.79 7.96 3.59
C LEU A 105 -0.86 7.53 2.12
N ALA A 106 -2.08 7.22 1.67
CA ALA A 106 -2.41 6.66 0.38
C ALA A 106 -3.49 7.49 -0.32
N TYR A 107 -3.07 8.53 -1.03
CA TYR A 107 -3.94 9.34 -1.89
C TYR A 107 -3.93 8.86 -3.33
N ARG A 108 -5.05 9.06 -4.03
CA ARG A 108 -5.18 8.96 -5.49
C ARG A 108 -4.06 9.75 -6.18
N SER A 109 -3.56 9.21 -7.27
CA SER A 109 -2.45 9.82 -7.98
C SER A 109 -2.80 11.20 -8.51
N ARG A 110 -1.80 12.10 -8.49
CA ARG A 110 -1.94 13.48 -8.98
C ARG A 110 -3.13 14.23 -8.39
N VAL A 111 -3.52 13.91 -7.15
CA VAL A 111 -4.56 14.63 -6.39
C VAL A 111 -4.31 16.16 -6.32
N ASN A 112 -3.04 16.59 -6.36
CA ASN A 112 -2.62 18.00 -6.38
C ASN A 112 -2.41 18.58 -7.80
N GLU A 113 -2.67 17.81 -8.85
CA GLU A 113 -2.53 18.17 -10.27
C GLU A 113 -3.75 17.63 -11.06
N PRO A 114 -4.99 17.97 -10.65
CA PRO A 114 -6.19 17.38 -11.24
C PRO A 114 -6.30 17.68 -12.75
N GLU A 115 -5.75 18.80 -13.23
CA GLU A 115 -5.79 19.18 -14.64
C GLU A 115 -5.01 18.20 -15.53
N GLN A 116 -3.99 17.53 -14.98
CA GLN A 116 -3.17 16.57 -15.73
C GLN A 116 -3.80 15.18 -15.82
N THR A 117 -4.87 14.95 -15.07
CA THR A 117 -5.55 13.65 -15.04
C THR A 117 -6.68 13.55 -16.06
N GLU A 118 -7.17 14.68 -16.58
CA GLU A 118 -8.37 14.74 -17.43
C GLU A 118 -9.56 13.96 -16.82
N GLY A 119 -9.66 13.97 -15.48
CA GLY A 119 -10.67 13.21 -14.74
C GLY A 119 -10.42 11.70 -14.63
N ARG A 120 -9.30 11.19 -15.17
CA ARG A 120 -8.90 9.77 -15.08
C ARG A 120 -8.10 9.52 -13.82
N GLU A 121 -8.48 8.49 -13.07
CA GLU A 121 -7.78 8.16 -11.83
C GLU A 121 -7.11 6.79 -11.95
N GLU A 122 -5.80 6.76 -11.69
CA GLU A 122 -5.01 5.54 -11.63
C GLU A 122 -4.99 4.96 -10.21
N ILE A 123 -4.97 3.63 -10.13
CA ILE A 123 -4.74 2.92 -8.87
C ILE A 123 -3.24 2.69 -8.75
N SER A 124 -2.56 3.47 -7.91
CA SER A 124 -1.11 3.35 -7.74
C SER A 124 -0.71 2.15 -6.88
N GLY A 125 0.56 1.73 -7.00
CA GLY A 125 1.15 0.63 -6.23
C GLY A 125 1.01 0.77 -4.71
N ARG A 126 0.86 2.01 -4.21
CA ARG A 126 0.79 2.32 -2.78
C ARG A 126 -0.33 1.60 -2.04
N PHE A 127 -1.49 1.43 -2.70
CA PHE A 127 -2.65 0.76 -2.09
C PHE A 127 -2.35 -0.73 -1.91
N TYR A 128 -1.79 -1.37 -2.94
CA TYR A 128 -1.41 -2.78 -2.90
C TYR A 128 -0.30 -3.05 -1.88
N GLU A 129 0.75 -2.23 -1.89
CA GLU A 129 1.93 -2.40 -1.03
C GLU A 129 1.63 -2.11 0.43
N GLY A 130 0.89 -1.04 0.72
CA GLY A 130 0.49 -0.70 2.07
C GLY A 130 -0.51 -1.70 2.65
N ALA A 131 -1.47 -2.17 1.83
CA ALA A 131 -2.37 -3.24 2.25
C ALA A 131 -1.61 -4.54 2.52
N ALA A 132 -0.68 -4.94 1.65
CA ALA A 132 0.16 -6.11 1.84
C ALA A 132 1.00 -6.03 3.13
N ALA A 133 1.47 -4.84 3.50
CA ALA A 133 2.18 -4.61 4.76
C ALA A 133 1.27 -4.58 5.99
N GLY A 134 -0.05 -4.69 5.81
CA GLY A 134 -1.05 -4.57 6.86
C GLY A 134 -1.07 -3.19 7.51
N ALA A 135 -0.63 -2.14 6.81
CA ALA A 135 -0.72 -0.78 7.33
C ALA A 135 -2.19 -0.28 7.24
N VAL A 136 -2.58 0.63 8.14
CA VAL A 136 -3.86 1.33 8.03
C VAL A 136 -3.70 2.42 6.97
N LEU A 137 -4.36 2.24 5.83
CA LEU A 137 -4.29 3.19 4.72
C LEU A 137 -5.18 4.39 5.00
N LEU A 138 -4.61 5.59 4.97
CA LEU A 138 -5.34 6.84 5.14
C LEU A 138 -5.25 7.69 3.87
N GLY A 139 -6.37 8.20 3.37
CA GLY A 139 -6.36 9.14 2.25
C GLY A 139 -7.62 9.14 1.43
N GLU A 140 -7.50 9.54 0.18
CA GLU A 140 -8.60 9.53 -0.79
C GLU A 140 -8.33 8.46 -1.85
N PRO A 141 -9.07 7.35 -1.88
CA PRO A 141 -8.91 6.37 -2.94
C PRO A 141 -9.41 6.91 -4.28
N PRO A 142 -8.94 6.34 -5.41
CA PRO A 142 -9.56 6.56 -6.72
C PRO A 142 -11.06 6.28 -6.71
N ARG A 143 -11.85 7.18 -7.28
CA ARG A 143 -13.30 7.12 -7.51
C ARG A 143 -13.64 6.32 -8.76
N SER A 144 -12.92 5.22 -8.99
CA SER A 144 -13.15 4.34 -10.12
C SER A 144 -13.88 3.07 -9.67
N SER A 145 -14.75 2.53 -10.54
CA SER A 145 -15.40 1.25 -10.30
C SER A 145 -14.37 0.12 -10.09
N GLU A 146 -13.21 0.24 -10.73
CA GLU A 146 -12.14 -0.74 -10.62
C GLU A 146 -11.47 -0.71 -9.25
N PHE A 147 -11.28 0.46 -8.65
CA PHE A 147 -10.82 0.54 -7.26
C PHE A 147 -11.84 -0.12 -6.32
N GLY A 148 -13.13 0.20 -6.50
CA GLY A 148 -14.22 -0.41 -5.73
C GLY A 148 -14.28 -1.93 -5.86
N ARG A 149 -13.89 -2.52 -7.00
CA ARG A 149 -13.81 -3.98 -7.17
C ARG A 149 -12.56 -4.60 -6.56
N GLN A 150 -11.45 -3.87 -6.53
CA GLN A 150 -10.18 -4.42 -6.02
C GLN A 150 -10.04 -4.27 -4.52
N PHE A 151 -10.64 -3.24 -3.93
CA PHE A 151 -10.55 -2.89 -2.51
C PHE A 151 -11.95 -2.76 -1.90
N ASP A 152 -12.79 -3.79 -2.09
CA ASP A 152 -14.22 -3.82 -1.70
C ASP A 152 -14.49 -4.13 -0.22
N TRP A 153 -13.46 -4.40 0.58
CA TRP A 153 -13.65 -4.71 2.00
C TRP A 153 -13.77 -3.44 2.85
N PRO A 154 -14.48 -3.50 3.99
CA PRO A 154 -14.61 -2.37 4.90
C PRO A 154 -13.25 -1.82 5.33
N ASP A 155 -13.14 -0.49 5.35
CA ASP A 155 -11.92 0.22 5.77
C ASP A 155 -10.65 -0.17 4.99
N ALA A 156 -10.76 -0.68 3.75
CA ALA A 156 -9.62 -0.88 2.86
C ALA A 156 -8.76 0.40 2.73
N VAL A 157 -9.44 1.55 2.73
CA VAL A 157 -8.84 2.88 2.94
C VAL A 157 -9.75 3.68 3.86
N VAL A 158 -9.21 4.15 4.99
CA VAL A 158 -9.92 5.10 5.85
C VAL A 158 -9.81 6.49 5.23
N ARG A 159 -10.95 7.13 4.97
CA ARG A 159 -10.93 8.42 4.28
C ARG A 159 -10.29 9.51 5.13
N LEU A 160 -9.32 10.19 4.55
CA LEU A 160 -8.68 11.39 5.07
C LEU A 160 -8.56 12.39 3.91
N PRO A 161 -9.14 13.60 3.99
CA PRO A 161 -9.01 14.60 2.94
C PRO A 161 -7.55 14.92 2.60
N PHE A 162 -7.27 15.29 1.35
CA PHE A 162 -5.89 15.59 0.94
C PHE A 162 -5.24 16.69 1.77
N ASP A 163 -5.96 17.79 1.99
CA ASP A 163 -5.58 18.87 2.89
C ASP A 163 -6.32 18.71 4.22
N SER A 164 -5.60 18.30 5.26
CA SER A 164 -6.12 18.01 6.59
C SER A 164 -5.23 18.69 7.64
N PRO A 165 -5.52 19.95 8.01
CA PRO A 165 -4.77 20.64 9.07
C PRO A 165 -4.96 19.95 10.43
N ASP A 166 -6.13 19.34 10.64
CA ASP A 166 -6.51 18.67 11.90
C ASP A 166 -6.18 17.17 11.90
N VAL A 167 -5.20 16.74 11.08
CA VAL A 167 -4.79 15.33 10.98
C VAL A 167 -4.38 14.75 12.34
N GLY A 168 -3.87 15.57 13.26
CA GLY A 168 -3.56 15.12 14.63
C GLY A 168 -4.79 14.64 15.40
N ASP A 169 -5.88 15.39 15.37
CA ASP A 169 -7.13 15.03 16.04
C ASP A 169 -7.79 13.82 15.38
N PHE A 170 -7.68 13.73 14.06
CA PHE A 170 -8.13 12.57 13.29
C PHE A 170 -7.38 11.29 13.72
N LEU A 171 -6.05 11.34 13.82
CA LEU A 171 -5.24 10.20 14.27
C LEU A 171 -5.57 9.83 15.72
N ALA A 172 -5.70 10.82 16.60
CA ALA A 172 -6.09 10.59 17.99
C ALA A 172 -7.49 9.95 18.11
N ALA A 173 -8.42 10.31 17.22
CA ALA A 173 -9.74 9.68 17.18
C ALA A 173 -9.68 8.22 16.72
N LEU A 174 -8.84 7.90 15.73
CA LEU A 174 -8.62 6.51 15.31
C LEU A 174 -7.96 5.67 16.41
N ASP A 175 -7.01 6.24 17.13
CA ASP A 175 -6.30 5.56 18.22
C ASP A 175 -7.20 5.19 19.42
N ARG A 176 -8.39 5.80 19.53
CA ARG A 176 -9.39 5.41 20.54
C ARG A 176 -10.10 4.09 20.22
N ASP A 177 -9.94 3.53 19.02
CA ASP A 177 -10.51 2.24 18.62
C ASP A 177 -9.41 1.26 18.17
N PRO A 178 -8.60 0.75 19.11
CA PRO A 178 -7.49 -0.16 18.81
C PRO A 178 -7.96 -1.47 18.16
N GLU A 179 -9.18 -1.93 18.48
CA GLU A 179 -9.74 -3.13 17.88
C GLU A 179 -10.06 -2.93 16.39
N ARG A 180 -10.64 -1.79 16.01
CA ARG A 180 -10.84 -1.45 14.60
C ARG A 180 -9.52 -1.36 13.86
N LEU A 181 -8.52 -0.71 14.45
CA LEU A 181 -7.19 -0.62 13.83
C LEU A 181 -6.61 -2.02 13.59
N GLU A 182 -6.71 -2.92 14.56
CA GLU A 182 -6.22 -4.29 14.39
C GLU A 182 -7.01 -5.08 13.34
N ARG A 183 -8.34 -4.94 13.29
CA ARG A 183 -9.17 -5.52 12.23
C ARG A 183 -8.76 -5.03 10.85
N ILE A 184 -8.50 -3.72 10.68
CA ILE A 184 -8.07 -3.14 9.40
C ILE A 184 -6.73 -3.76 8.97
N ARG A 185 -5.75 -3.81 9.87
CA ARG A 185 -4.41 -4.35 9.57
C ARG A 185 -4.47 -5.80 9.08
N ARG A 186 -5.21 -6.64 9.81
CA ARG A 186 -5.41 -8.06 9.50
C ARG A 186 -6.14 -8.24 8.18
N THR A 187 -7.25 -7.54 7.99
CA THR A 187 -8.05 -7.60 6.75
C THR A 187 -7.22 -7.15 5.56
N ASN A 188 -6.47 -6.06 5.68
CA ASN A 188 -5.61 -5.56 4.60
C ASN A 188 -4.55 -6.60 4.20
N ALA A 189 -3.82 -7.16 5.16
CA ALA A 189 -2.79 -8.17 4.87
C ALA A 189 -3.39 -9.46 4.29
N GLN A 190 -4.54 -9.92 4.83
CA GLN A 190 -5.26 -11.09 4.35
C GLN A 190 -5.74 -10.90 2.91
N GLN A 191 -6.48 -9.82 2.64
CA GLN A 191 -7.04 -9.54 1.32
C GLN A 191 -5.94 -9.31 0.28
N ALA A 192 -4.85 -8.64 0.66
CA ALA A 192 -3.70 -8.51 -0.22
C ALA A 192 -3.09 -9.89 -0.58
N ALA A 193 -2.93 -10.78 0.40
CA ALA A 193 -2.43 -12.14 0.15
C ALA A 193 -3.34 -12.95 -0.75
N LEU A 194 -4.66 -12.79 -0.64
CA LEU A 194 -5.64 -13.50 -1.46
C LEU A 194 -5.82 -12.93 -2.87
N ARG A 195 -5.55 -11.63 -3.07
CA ARG A 195 -6.01 -10.93 -4.29
C ARG A 195 -4.96 -10.08 -4.99
N HIS A 196 -3.86 -9.73 -4.34
CA HIS A 196 -2.98 -8.65 -4.81
C HIS A 196 -1.52 -9.06 -5.03
N ASP A 197 -1.17 -10.33 -4.83
CA ASP A 197 0.16 -10.78 -5.22
C ASP A 197 0.36 -10.79 -6.74
N TRP A 198 1.60 -10.54 -7.17
CA TRP A 198 2.02 -10.68 -8.57
C TRP A 198 1.76 -12.08 -9.14
N LEU A 199 1.72 -13.13 -8.31
CA LEU A 199 1.32 -14.48 -8.70
C LEU A 199 0.02 -14.48 -9.50
N TYR A 200 -1.03 -13.84 -9.01
CA TYR A 200 -2.34 -13.85 -9.67
C TYR A 200 -2.31 -13.15 -11.02
N ARG A 201 -1.40 -12.19 -11.20
CA ARG A 201 -1.19 -11.51 -12.49
C ARG A 201 -0.44 -12.43 -13.45
N LEU A 202 0.57 -13.13 -12.96
CA LEU A 202 1.29 -14.14 -13.74
C LEU A 202 0.36 -15.27 -14.18
N GLU A 203 -0.57 -15.70 -13.35
CA GLU A 203 -1.57 -16.71 -13.71
C GLU A 203 -2.47 -16.24 -14.85
N THR A 204 -2.93 -14.98 -14.82
CA THR A 204 -3.66 -14.39 -15.95
C THR A 204 -2.82 -14.38 -17.23
N VAL A 205 -1.54 -14.00 -17.14
CA VAL A 205 -0.62 -13.99 -18.30
C VAL A 205 -0.42 -15.40 -18.84
N PHE A 206 -0.16 -16.38 -17.97
CA PHE A 206 0.02 -17.79 -18.35
C PHE A 206 -1.24 -18.34 -19.03
N GLY A 207 -2.41 -18.09 -18.44
CA GLY A 207 -3.69 -18.48 -19.02
C GLY A 207 -3.92 -17.86 -20.40
N ALA A 208 -3.55 -16.58 -20.59
CA ALA A 208 -3.72 -15.88 -21.87
C ALA A 208 -2.85 -16.47 -23.00
N VAL A 209 -1.73 -17.12 -22.68
CA VAL A 209 -0.84 -17.78 -23.67
C VAL A 209 -0.91 -19.32 -23.62
N GLY A 210 -1.86 -19.89 -22.87
CA GLY A 210 -2.06 -21.34 -22.80
C GLY A 210 -0.95 -22.10 -22.07
N LEU A 211 -0.22 -21.45 -21.16
CA LEU A 211 0.83 -22.07 -20.35
C LEU A 211 0.26 -22.62 -19.04
N ALA A 212 0.70 -23.82 -18.64
CA ALA A 212 0.39 -24.38 -17.33
C ALA A 212 1.18 -23.66 -16.22
N PRO A 213 0.62 -23.48 -15.01
CA PRO A 213 1.36 -22.96 -13.87
C PRO A 213 2.61 -23.80 -13.56
N THR A 214 3.66 -23.14 -13.09
CA THR A 214 4.91 -23.82 -12.68
C THR A 214 4.86 -24.27 -11.23
N ASP A 215 5.75 -25.18 -10.83
CA ASP A 215 5.90 -25.60 -9.42
C ASP A 215 6.19 -24.41 -8.49
N ALA A 216 6.97 -23.42 -8.96
CA ALA A 216 7.23 -22.20 -8.21
C ALA A 216 5.97 -21.36 -7.98
N MET A 217 5.04 -21.34 -8.94
CA MET A 217 3.74 -20.68 -8.78
C MET A 217 2.86 -21.42 -7.78
N HIS A 218 2.84 -22.75 -7.81
CA HIS A 218 2.13 -23.56 -6.82
C HIS A 218 2.68 -23.36 -5.41
N ALA A 219 4.01 -23.37 -5.24
CA ALA A 219 4.64 -23.09 -3.96
C ALA A 219 4.34 -21.67 -3.45
N ARG A 220 4.38 -20.67 -4.35
CA ARG A 220 4.02 -19.28 -4.01
C ARG A 220 2.55 -19.16 -3.60
N ARG A 221 1.64 -19.86 -4.28
CA ARG A 221 0.22 -19.92 -3.92
C ARG A 221 0.03 -20.47 -2.51
N ALA A 222 0.65 -21.61 -2.20
CA ALA A 222 0.58 -22.22 -0.88
C ALA A 222 1.09 -21.26 0.21
N ARG A 223 2.18 -20.54 -0.08
CA ARG A 223 2.72 -19.53 0.83
C ARG A 223 1.74 -18.37 1.07
N LEU A 224 1.09 -17.87 0.02
CA LEU A 224 0.10 -16.80 0.13
C LEU A 224 -1.14 -17.23 0.90
N SER A 225 -1.63 -18.45 0.68
CA SER A 225 -2.73 -19.04 1.46
C SER A 225 -2.41 -19.11 2.94
N GLU A 226 -1.18 -19.52 3.30
CA GLU A 226 -0.75 -19.52 4.70
C GLU A 226 -0.65 -18.10 5.29
N LEU A 227 -0.13 -17.13 4.54
CA LEU A 227 -0.10 -15.73 4.99
C LEU A 227 -1.50 -15.16 5.23
N ALA A 228 -2.46 -15.47 4.35
CA ALA A 228 -3.85 -15.07 4.52
C ALA A 228 -4.45 -15.67 5.80
N ARG A 229 -4.24 -16.97 6.05
CA ARG A 229 -4.70 -17.65 7.26
C ARG A 229 -4.07 -17.07 8.53
N LEU A 230 -2.78 -16.74 8.51
CA LEU A 230 -2.08 -16.13 9.64
C LEU A 230 -2.58 -14.71 9.93
N ALA A 231 -2.86 -13.91 8.89
CA ALA A 231 -3.46 -12.59 9.05
C ALA A 231 -4.87 -12.69 9.64
N GLU A 232 -5.65 -13.65 9.18
CA GLU A 232 -6.99 -13.93 9.69
C GLU A 232 -6.99 -14.45 11.12
N ALA A 233 -5.99 -15.21 11.56
CA ALA A 233 -5.94 -15.72 12.93
C ALA A 233 -5.62 -14.62 13.97
N GLY A 234 -4.86 -13.59 13.56
CA GLY A 234 -4.33 -12.59 14.49
C GLY A 234 -3.19 -13.14 15.36
N ASP A 235 -2.50 -12.25 16.08
CA ASP A 235 -1.41 -12.67 16.97
C ASP A 235 -1.97 -13.39 18.20
N ALA A 236 -1.81 -14.72 18.24
CA ALA A 236 -1.92 -15.54 19.45
C ALA A 236 -0.52 -15.87 20.03
N GLY A 237 0.53 -15.15 19.59
CA GLY A 237 1.90 -15.34 20.03
C GLY A 237 2.28 -14.43 21.19
N PRO A 238 3.14 -14.88 22.14
CA PRO A 238 3.50 -14.09 23.31
C PRO A 238 4.19 -12.79 22.90
N GLU A 239 3.94 -11.70 23.65
CA GLU A 239 4.73 -10.47 23.60
C GLU A 239 6.21 -10.83 23.59
N ARG A 240 6.94 -10.44 22.53
CA ARG A 240 8.38 -10.67 22.46
C ARG A 240 9.14 -9.39 22.67
N SER A 241 9.92 -9.41 23.74
CA SER A 241 11.07 -8.54 23.99
C SER A 241 11.99 -8.47 22.77
N VAL A 242 12.40 -7.25 22.41
CA VAL A 242 13.39 -6.99 21.36
C VAL A 242 14.71 -7.68 21.74
N PRO A 243 15.24 -8.64 20.95
CA PRO A 243 16.58 -9.13 21.18
C PRO A 243 17.56 -7.96 21.03
N ALA A 244 18.44 -7.77 22.01
CA ALA A 244 19.51 -6.78 21.88
C ALA A 244 20.26 -7.03 20.58
N LEU A 245 20.35 -6.02 19.71
CA LEU A 245 21.35 -6.05 18.64
C LEU A 245 22.70 -6.21 19.34
N VAL A 246 23.36 -7.34 19.06
CA VAL A 246 24.75 -7.56 19.46
C VAL A 246 25.55 -6.36 18.96
N ARG A 247 26.08 -5.59 19.91
CA ARG A 247 26.91 -4.42 19.65
C ARG A 247 28.21 -4.80 18.96
#